data_AF-B7PIL1-F1
#
_entry.id   AF-B7PIL1-F1
#
_cell.length_a   1.000
_cell.length_b   1.000
_cell.length_c   1.000
_cell.angle_alpha   90.00
_cell.angle_beta   90.00
_cell.angle_gamma   90.00
#
_symmetry.space_group_name_H-M   'P 1'
#
loop_
_entity.id
_entity.type
_entity.pdbx_description
1 polymer ?
#
loop_
_entity_poly.entity_id
_entity_poly.type
_entity_poly.pdbx_seq_one_letter_code
_entity_poly.pdbx_strand_id
1 'polypeptide(L)' 'VSSRYKGFLKDCPNGQLTEQGFLRIYKQFFPQGDPSKFASLVFRVFDENKVSLYQ' A
#
# COMPACT_ATOMS: atom_id res chain seq x y z
N VAL A 1 -9.04 15.38 12.63
CA VAL A 1 -8.23 14.52 11.72
C VAL A 1 -7.26 13.69 12.54
N SER A 2 -7.34 12.36 12.49
CA SER A 2 -6.50 11.45 13.27
C SER A 2 -5.02 11.55 12.86
N SER A 3 -4.10 11.26 13.81
CA SER A 3 -2.65 11.23 13.53
C SER A 3 -2.29 10.24 12.43
N ARG A 4 -2.98 9.08 12.38
CA ARG A 4 -2.84 8.08 11.33
C ARG A 4 -3.19 8.63 9.94
N TYR A 5 -4.29 9.37 9.83
CA TYR A 5 -4.69 9.98 8.55
C TYR A 5 -3.71 11.08 8.09
N LYS A 6 -3.20 11.89 9.02
CA LYS A 6 -2.18 12.90 8.70
C LYS A 6 -0.88 12.26 8.21
N GLY A 7 -0.44 11.17 8.84
CA GLY A 7 0.72 10.39 8.39
C GLY A 7 0.49 9.80 7.00
N PHE A 8 -0.67 9.20 6.77
CA PHE A 8 -1.03 8.66 5.47
C PHE A 8 -0.99 9.72 4.36
N LEU A 9 -1.58 10.90 4.56
CA LEU A 9 -1.54 11.98 3.55
C LEU A 9 -0.14 12.56 3.32
N LYS A 10 0.77 12.45 4.30
CA LYS A 10 2.17 12.85 4.13
C LYS A 10 2.89 11.91 3.17
N ASP A 11 2.64 10.60 3.29
CA ASP A 11 3.28 9.57 2.47
C ASP A 11 2.54 9.34 1.13
N CYS A 12 1.25 9.65 1.08
CA CYS A 12 0.37 9.53 -0.09
C CYS A 12 -0.38 10.86 -0.33
N PRO A 13 0.25 11.86 -0.97
CA PRO A 13 -0.29 13.22 -1.09
C PRO A 13 -1.63 13.34 -1.84
N ASN A 14 -1.90 12.40 -2.76
CA ASN A 14 -3.17 12.31 -3.49
C ASN A 14 -4.24 11.48 -2.73
N GLY A 15 -3.91 11.01 -1.51
CA GLY A 15 -4.77 10.15 -0.71
C GLY A 15 -4.90 8.72 -1.22
N GLN A 16 -4.03 8.29 -2.15
CA GLN A 16 -4.05 6.94 -2.71
C GLN A 16 -2.71 6.24 -2.49
N LEU A 17 -2.77 4.98 -2.07
CA LEU A 17 -1.62 4.10 -1.97
C LEU A 17 -1.67 3.09 -3.12
N THR A 18 -0.67 3.09 -3.98
CA THR A 18 -0.57 2.16 -5.11
C THR A 18 -0.02 0.80 -4.66
N GLU A 19 -0.23 -0.25 -5.45
CA GLU A 19 0.33 -1.58 -5.17
C GLU A 19 1.87 -1.53 -5.06
N GLN A 20 2.54 -0.73 -5.91
CA GLN A 20 3.99 -0.52 -5.83
C GLN A 20 4.42 0.17 -4.53
N GLY A 21 3.68 1.19 -4.08
CA GLY A 21 3.92 1.85 -2.80
C GLY A 21 3.73 0.89 -1.62
N PHE A 22 2.66 0.09 -1.68
CA PHE A 22 2.37 -0.95 -0.69
C PHE A 22 3.49 -2.00 -0.61
N LEU A 23 3.98 -2.47 -1.77
CA LEU A 23 5.12 -3.40 -1.83
C LEU A 23 6.39 -2.78 -1.23
N ARG A 24 6.67 -1.50 -1.49
CA ARG A 24 7.83 -0.81 -0.93
C ARG A 24 7.79 -0.79 0.60
N ILE A 25 6.62 -0.56 1.18
CA ILE A 25 6.41 -0.63 2.64
C ILE A 25 6.74 -2.03 3.13
N TYR A 26 6.19 -3.07 2.51
CA TYR A 26 6.46 -4.46 2.89
C TYR A 26 7.94 -4.84 2.77
N LYS A 27 8.67 -4.36 1.77
CA LYS A 27 10.12 -4.60 1.63
C LYS A 27 10.94 -4.02 2.80
N GLN A 28 10.48 -2.96 3.46
CA GLN A 28 11.15 -2.43 4.65
C GLN A 28 11.01 -3.37 5.85
N PHE A 29 9.88 -4.07 5.97
CA PHE A 29 9.64 -5.05 7.04
C PHE A 29 10.25 -6.42 6.76
N PHE A 30 10.45 -6.78 5.49
CA PHE A 30 11.02 -8.06 5.06
C PHE A 30 12.31 -7.85 4.23
N PRO A 31 13.38 -7.29 4.81
CA PRO A 31 14.58 -6.89 4.04
C PRO A 31 15.34 -8.05 3.40
N GLN A 32 15.17 -9.28 3.90
CA GLN A 32 15.83 -10.49 3.37
C GLN A 32 14.85 -11.41 2.62
N GLY A 33 13.57 -11.04 2.50
CA GLY A 33 12.54 -11.85 1.84
C GLY A 33 12.04 -11.20 0.54
N ASP A 34 11.25 -11.95 -0.21
CA ASP A 34 10.45 -11.39 -1.31
C ASP A 34 8.97 -11.32 -0.89
N PRO A 35 8.49 -10.16 -0.39
CA PRO A 35 7.11 -10.01 0.03
C PRO A 35 6.15 -9.81 -1.16
N SER A 36 6.61 -9.80 -2.42
CA SER A 36 5.80 -9.37 -3.57
C SER A 36 4.46 -10.09 -3.68
N LYS A 37 4.46 -11.43 -3.62
CA LYS A 37 3.21 -12.22 -3.70
C LYS A 37 2.27 -11.94 -2.53
N PHE A 38 2.80 -11.85 -1.32
CA PHE A 38 1.99 -11.60 -0.13
C PHE A 38 1.42 -10.19 -0.12
N ALA A 39 2.25 -9.18 -0.43
CA ALA A 39 1.84 -7.79 -0.53
C ALA A 39 0.74 -7.59 -1.58
N SER A 40 0.87 -8.23 -2.76
CA SER A 40 -0.18 -8.20 -3.79
C SER A 40 -1.49 -8.85 -3.33
N LEU A 41 -1.44 -9.99 -2.64
CA LEU A 41 -2.64 -10.62 -2.10
C LEU A 41 -3.34 -9.72 -1.08
N VAL A 42 -2.58 -9.17 -0.14
CA VAL A 42 -3.11 -8.28 0.90
C VAL A 42 -3.67 -7.00 0.27
N PHE A 43 -2.94 -6.39 -0.66
CA PHE A 43 -3.39 -5.18 -1.36
C PHE A 43 -4.76 -5.39 -2.04
N ARG A 44 -4.94 -6.52 -2.75
CA ARG A 44 -6.22 -6.86 -3.40
C ARG A 44 -7.38 -7.05 -2.42
N VAL A 45 -7.11 -7.51 -1.20
CA VAL A 45 -8.14 -7.63 -0.16
C VAL A 45 -8.55 -6.25 0.37
N PHE A 46 -7.59 -5.32 0.47
CA PHE A 46 -7.85 -3.95 0.92
C PHE A 46 -8.42 -3.02 -0.17
N ASP A 47 -8.14 -3.27 -1.45
CA ASP A 47 -8.71 -2.52 -2.58
C ASP A 47 -10.12 -3.04 -2.95
N GLU A 48 -11.09 -2.81 -2.06
CA GLU A 48 -12.47 -3.28 -2.18
C GLU A 48 -13.15 -2.83 -3.47
N ASN A 49 -12.90 -1.58 -3.87
CA ASN A 49 -13.46 -0.98 -5.08
C ASN A 49 -12.67 -1.33 -6.35
N LYS A 50 -11.58 -2.10 -6.23
CA LYS A 50 -10.69 -2.50 -7.32
C LYS A 50 -10.23 -1.32 -8.18
N VAL A 51 -10.01 -0.15 -7.57
CA VAL A 51 -9.64 1.08 -8.27
C VAL A 51 -8.32 0.88 -9.02
N SER A 52 -7.43 0.06 -8.46
CA SER A 52 -6.15 -0.30 -9.08
C SER A 52 -6.27 -1.06 -10.40
N LEU A 53 -7.43 -1.64 -10.73
CA LEU A 53 -7.65 -2.30 -12.03
C LEU A 53 -7.94 -1.32 -13.17
N TYR A 54 -8.24 -0.06 -12.85
CA TYR A 54 -8.62 0.99 -13.80
C TYR A 54 -7.54 2.08 -13.92
N GLN A 55 -6.38 1.87 -13.30
CA GLN A 55 -5.22 2.76 -13.33
C GLN A 55 -4.12 2.26 -14.26
#